data_AF-A0A284RQK6-F1
#
_entry.id   AF-A0A284RQK6-F1
#
_cell.length_a   1.000
_cell.length_b   1.000
_cell.length_c   1.000
_cell.angle_alpha   90.00
_cell.angle_beta   90.00
_cell.angle_gamma   90.00
#
_symmetry.space_group_name_H-M   'P 1'
#
loop_
_entity.id
_entity.type
_entity.pdbx_description
1 polymer ?
#
loop_
_entity_poly.entity_id
_entity_poly.type
_entity_poly.pdbx_seq_one_letter_code
_entity_poly.pdbx_strand_id
1 'polypeptide(L)'
;MRTFLAGAASLALLSITCRAHQPYAYLDAFHGFIEGFFHADKIATSGNSSVFADDCVGRVDLINTITGVQSNTEYLYGLFSSVAQLNTTQLIGVPVGARVRSFAIQGHIVSASIYMPIFYRTIAYTLPVQIDLWLSFNDGLKIQSYDAAFRRLPEALAYLIPKLAPEMSRELNRTYTASNVTDLVSLQVARDICTVSEKYCTGDNQQYSSYDSCTQFVLHNVSFGQIWQADQNTGMCRYIQKNVVMFRPNEYCANIGPSGGSTCIDHDYVNVTTDFPFASSLVTVNSSDSGNDTKGLSDKTIDELTKISLEVIYPTTVAFYSIPTIVYFFLLYVSGKFTEAVLGHFSKVFCSLSHEHQRNTVTYVLNTFWTLVALIVQLIAFPMLLERYTMFNINLVHVATILVSGLYIFELTYRPTMRWPLIIHHICTLLAIIFLQIVLQVTSHPAIAVAGLIWLFQATTEQSVFIGLFMYRLRYPKSIVKPTLQFAAVQSL
;
A
#
# COMPACT_ATOMS: atom_id res chain seq x y z
N MET A 1 -10.19 -32.68 -17.79
CA MET A 1 -11.06 -32.41 -16.61
C MET A 1 -10.32 -32.63 -15.28
N ARG A 2 -9.66 -33.76 -15.02
CA ARG A 2 -8.84 -33.97 -13.81
C ARG A 2 -7.63 -33.02 -13.69
N THR A 3 -6.96 -32.74 -14.81
CA THR A 3 -5.89 -31.73 -14.91
C THR A 3 -6.40 -30.30 -14.73
N PHE A 4 -7.63 -30.02 -15.16
CA PHE A 4 -8.28 -28.71 -15.05
C PHE A 4 -8.66 -28.39 -13.58
N LEU A 5 -9.15 -29.39 -12.85
CA LEU A 5 -9.42 -29.29 -11.41
C LEU A 5 -8.14 -29.16 -10.57
N ALA A 6 -7.07 -29.84 -10.96
CA ALA A 6 -5.77 -29.74 -10.28
C ALA A 6 -5.12 -28.36 -10.46
N GLY A 7 -5.20 -27.77 -11.67
CA GLY A 7 -4.70 -26.41 -11.92
C GLY A 7 -5.50 -25.32 -11.21
N ALA A 8 -6.84 -25.44 -11.19
CA ALA A 8 -7.71 -24.51 -10.46
C ALA A 8 -7.53 -24.59 -8.94
N ALA A 9 -7.28 -25.79 -8.39
CA ALA A 9 -6.99 -25.97 -6.98
C ALA A 9 -5.66 -25.33 -6.57
N SER A 10 -4.60 -25.46 -7.39
CA SER A 10 -3.30 -24.82 -7.11
C SER A 10 -3.36 -23.29 -7.20
N LEU A 11 -4.17 -22.72 -8.11
CA LEU A 11 -4.39 -21.27 -8.17
C LEU A 11 -5.23 -20.74 -6.99
N ALA A 12 -6.23 -21.52 -6.53
CA ALA A 12 -6.98 -21.21 -5.33
C ALA A 12 -6.09 -21.25 -4.07
N LEU A 13 -5.12 -22.16 -4.01
CA LEU A 13 -4.15 -22.26 -2.92
C LEU A 13 -3.14 -21.09 -2.89
N LEU A 14 -2.72 -20.57 -4.06
CA LEU A 14 -1.88 -19.36 -4.16
C LEU A 14 -2.61 -18.06 -3.83
N SER A 15 -3.93 -18.03 -3.94
CA SER A 15 -4.76 -16.87 -3.59
C SER A 15 -5.20 -16.86 -2.11
N ILE A 16 -5.09 -17.99 -1.40
CA ILE A 16 -5.33 -18.08 0.04
C ILE A 16 -4.17 -17.47 0.85
N THR A 17 -2.98 -17.33 0.27
CA THR A 17 -1.80 -16.78 0.98
C THR A 17 -1.71 -15.26 0.99
N CYS A 18 -2.55 -14.54 0.23
CA CYS A 18 -2.59 -13.07 0.25
C CYS A 18 -3.94 -12.62 0.81
N ARG A 19 -3.98 -12.29 2.11
CA ARG A 19 -5.16 -11.67 2.73
C ARG A 19 -5.21 -10.20 2.33
N ALA A 20 -5.71 -9.92 1.14
CA ALA A 20 -6.07 -8.56 0.76
C ALA A 20 -7.25 -8.10 1.62
N HIS A 21 -7.02 -7.11 2.48
CA HIS A 21 -8.10 -6.50 3.28
C HIS A 21 -8.88 -5.50 2.43
N GLN A 22 -10.16 -5.34 2.77
CA GLN A 22 -10.97 -4.31 2.15
C GLN A 22 -10.51 -2.92 2.63
N PRO A 23 -10.59 -1.86 1.79
CA PRO A 23 -10.16 -0.52 2.17
C PRO A 23 -10.75 -0.01 3.49
N TYR A 24 -12.02 -0.33 3.78
CA TYR A 24 -12.65 0.10 5.04
C TYR A 24 -11.96 -0.49 6.29
N ALA A 25 -11.35 -1.67 6.19
CA ALA A 25 -10.67 -2.29 7.33
C ALA A 25 -9.40 -1.52 7.71
N TYR A 26 -8.69 -0.94 6.73
CA TYR A 26 -7.57 -0.04 6.97
C TYR A 26 -8.02 1.29 7.57
N LEU A 27 -9.21 1.79 7.18
CA LEU A 27 -9.81 2.97 7.80
C LEU A 27 -10.15 2.72 9.28
N ASP A 28 -10.74 1.57 9.60
CA ASP A 28 -11.05 1.19 10.99
C ASP A 28 -9.78 1.02 11.83
N ALA A 29 -8.75 0.37 11.28
CA ALA A 29 -7.46 0.22 11.95
C ALA A 29 -6.78 1.58 12.19
N PHE A 30 -6.85 2.48 11.21
CA PHE A 30 -6.36 3.85 11.35
C PHE A 30 -7.14 4.64 12.41
N HIS A 31 -8.46 4.52 12.47
CA HIS A 31 -9.25 5.15 13.53
C HIS A 31 -8.85 4.62 14.91
N GLY A 32 -8.66 3.30 15.06
CA GLY A 32 -8.19 2.72 16.32
C GLY A 32 -6.81 3.26 16.76
N PHE A 33 -5.89 3.46 15.81
CA PHE A 33 -4.61 4.12 16.08
C PHE A 33 -4.79 5.56 16.61
N ILE A 34 -5.68 6.35 15.99
CA ILE A 34 -5.95 7.74 16.39
C ILE A 34 -6.68 7.81 17.74
N GLU A 35 -7.65 6.93 18.00
CA GLU A 35 -8.37 6.87 19.27
C GLU A 35 -7.45 6.55 20.45
N GLY A 36 -6.36 5.80 20.21
CA GLY A 36 -5.35 5.51 21.23
C GLY A 36 -4.75 6.76 21.87
N PHE A 37 -4.67 7.88 21.16
CA PHE A 37 -4.16 9.14 21.73
C PHE A 37 -5.11 9.76 22.78
N PHE A 38 -6.40 9.41 22.78
CA PHE A 38 -7.38 9.86 23.77
C PHE A 38 -7.52 8.91 24.97
N HIS A 39 -6.98 7.70 24.84
CA HIS A 39 -6.94 6.66 25.88
C HIS A 39 -5.50 6.25 26.23
N ALA A 40 -4.59 7.22 26.10
CA ALA A 40 -3.15 7.02 26.13
C ALA A 40 -2.63 6.47 27.48
N ASP A 41 -3.32 6.74 28.58
CA ASP A 41 -2.94 6.31 29.93
C ASP A 41 -2.95 4.78 30.08
N LYS A 42 -4.03 4.13 29.67
CA LYS A 42 -4.18 2.67 29.73
C LYS A 42 -3.24 1.97 28.77
N ILE A 43 -3.05 2.54 27.58
CA ILE A 43 -2.22 1.94 26.55
C ILE A 43 -0.74 2.05 26.93
N ALA A 44 -0.27 3.24 27.34
CA ALA A 44 1.12 3.45 27.70
C ALA A 44 1.58 2.60 28.90
N THR A 45 0.73 2.48 29.93
CA THR A 45 1.05 1.67 31.11
C THR A 45 1.10 0.17 30.84
N SER A 46 0.39 -0.32 29.81
CA SER A 46 0.45 -1.73 29.41
C SER A 46 1.75 -2.11 28.68
N GLY A 47 2.48 -1.13 28.13
CA GLY A 47 3.70 -1.35 27.34
C GLY A 47 3.50 -2.10 26.02
N ASN A 48 2.26 -2.46 25.66
CA ASN A 48 1.95 -3.22 24.45
C ASN A 48 0.63 -2.74 23.85
N SER A 49 0.71 -2.04 22.71
CA SER A 49 -0.47 -1.66 21.94
C SER A 49 -0.82 -2.74 20.92
N SER A 50 -2.11 -3.11 20.85
CA SER A 50 -2.61 -4.02 19.82
C SER A 50 -2.51 -3.45 18.40
N VAL A 51 -2.25 -2.14 18.24
CA VAL A 51 -2.21 -1.46 16.95
C VAL A 51 -0.87 -1.57 16.22
N PHE A 52 0.23 -1.84 16.92
CA PHE A 52 1.57 -1.95 16.32
C PHE A 52 1.98 -3.42 16.16
N ALA A 53 2.72 -3.70 15.08
CA ALA A 53 3.44 -4.95 14.93
C ALA A 53 4.60 -5.03 15.95
N ASP A 54 5.01 -6.24 16.32
CA ASP A 54 6.05 -6.46 17.34
C ASP A 54 7.39 -5.80 16.94
N ASP A 55 7.70 -5.83 15.65
CA ASP A 55 8.87 -5.25 14.99
C ASP A 55 8.59 -3.90 14.30
N CYS A 56 7.56 -3.17 14.77
CA CYS A 56 7.18 -1.87 14.20
C CYS A 56 8.36 -0.89 14.14
N VAL A 57 8.54 -0.22 13.01
CA VAL A 57 9.52 0.87 12.82
C VAL A 57 8.79 2.17 12.54
N GLY A 58 8.90 3.10 13.48
CA GLY A 58 8.32 4.44 13.38
C GLY A 58 9.37 5.50 13.11
N ARG A 59 9.02 6.57 12.43
CA ARG A 59 9.79 7.81 12.41
C ARG A 59 8.87 9.00 12.68
N VAL A 60 9.34 9.90 13.51
CA VAL A 60 8.72 11.20 13.74
C VAL A 60 9.76 12.26 13.43
N ASP A 61 9.42 13.23 12.60
CA ASP A 61 10.31 14.30 12.13
C ASP A 61 11.08 15.05 13.26
N LEU A 62 10.59 15.00 14.50
CA LEU A 62 11.19 15.66 15.66
C LEU A 62 12.11 14.80 16.53
N ILE A 63 11.99 13.48 16.49
CA ILE A 63 12.53 12.58 17.53
C ILE A 63 13.35 11.41 16.94
N ASN A 64 13.45 11.34 15.60
CA ASN A 64 14.11 10.29 14.82
C ASN A 64 13.33 8.95 14.83
N THR A 65 14.05 7.83 14.67
CA THR A 65 13.51 6.49 14.41
C THR A 65 13.27 5.73 15.71
N ILE A 66 12.11 5.07 15.81
CA ILE A 66 11.64 4.33 16.98
C ILE A 66 11.37 2.89 16.58
N THR A 67 12.08 1.94 17.21
CA THR A 67 12.00 0.52 16.85
C THR A 67 11.33 -0.30 17.96
N GLY A 68 10.45 -1.21 17.54
CA GLY A 68 9.75 -2.18 18.39
C GLY A 68 8.43 -1.66 18.95
N VAL A 69 7.48 -2.57 19.18
CA VAL A 69 6.13 -2.25 19.70
C VAL A 69 6.16 -1.46 21.00
N GLN A 70 7.05 -1.83 21.92
CA GLN A 70 7.10 -1.23 23.25
C GLN A 70 7.52 0.25 23.19
N SER A 71 8.65 0.54 22.52
CA SER A 71 9.13 1.92 22.35
C SER A 71 8.11 2.77 21.60
N ASN A 72 7.52 2.27 20.52
CA ASN A 72 6.49 3.00 19.78
C ASN A 72 5.25 3.32 20.63
N THR A 73 4.83 2.37 21.46
CA THR A 73 3.72 2.55 22.42
C THR A 73 4.06 3.62 23.47
N GLU A 74 5.24 3.54 24.08
CA GLU A 74 5.72 4.47 25.11
C GLU A 74 5.89 5.89 24.55
N TYR A 75 6.43 6.04 23.33
CA TYR A 75 6.63 7.35 22.73
C TYR A 75 5.34 8.01 22.24
N LEU A 76 4.53 7.30 21.45
CA LEU A 76 3.36 7.93 20.83
C LEU A 76 2.23 8.15 21.84
N TYR A 77 1.97 7.17 22.71
CA TYR A 77 0.90 7.28 23.70
C TYR A 77 1.44 7.76 25.06
N GLY A 78 2.57 7.24 25.51
CA GLY A 78 3.12 7.59 26.83
C GLY A 78 3.50 9.06 27.00
N LEU A 79 3.98 9.72 25.94
CA LEU A 79 4.30 11.15 25.96
C LEU A 79 3.11 12.00 26.40
N PHE A 80 1.93 11.81 25.79
CA PHE A 80 0.73 12.58 26.13
C PHE A 80 0.12 12.17 27.48
N SER A 81 0.22 10.88 27.84
CA SER A 81 -0.18 10.38 29.15
C SER A 81 0.61 11.06 30.28
N SER A 82 1.93 11.18 30.12
CA SER A 82 2.81 11.83 31.09
C SER A 82 2.49 13.32 31.23
N VAL A 83 2.35 14.03 30.10
CA VAL A 83 1.97 15.46 30.09
C VAL A 83 0.63 15.70 30.78
N ALA A 84 -0.36 14.83 30.59
CA ALA A 84 -1.69 14.97 31.20
C ALA A 84 -1.66 14.89 32.74
N GLN A 85 -0.64 14.27 33.33
CA GLN A 85 -0.47 14.14 34.78
C GLN A 85 0.27 15.33 35.41
N LEU A 86 0.93 16.17 34.59
CA LEU A 86 1.68 17.32 35.08
C LEU A 86 0.74 18.51 35.36
N ASN A 87 1.05 19.23 36.45
CA ASN A 87 0.33 20.44 36.87
C ASN A 87 1.14 21.73 36.62
N THR A 88 2.32 21.61 36.02
CA THR A 88 3.17 22.73 35.62
C THR A 88 2.94 23.08 34.16
N THR A 89 3.34 24.29 33.76
CA THR A 89 3.22 24.73 32.37
C THR A 89 4.16 23.93 31.47
N GLN A 90 3.58 23.27 30.46
CA GLN A 90 4.28 22.41 29.50
C GLN A 90 4.31 23.03 28.09
N LEU A 91 5.36 22.77 27.32
CA LEU A 91 5.46 23.12 25.89
C LEU A 91 4.65 22.17 25.00
N ILE A 92 4.46 20.94 25.48
CA ILE A 92 3.61 19.93 24.85
C ILE A 92 2.28 19.92 25.61
N GLY A 93 1.16 19.97 24.89
CA GLY A 93 -0.18 19.84 25.48
C GLY A 93 -0.76 18.44 25.30
N VAL A 94 -2.04 18.28 25.66
CA VAL A 94 -2.75 17.00 25.59
C VAL A 94 -3.72 17.00 24.42
N PRO A 95 -3.73 15.99 23.54
CA PRO A 95 -4.72 15.90 22.47
C PRO A 95 -6.12 15.68 23.04
N VAL A 96 -7.09 16.49 22.60
CA VAL A 96 -8.49 16.41 23.04
C VAL A 96 -9.46 15.99 21.95
N GLY A 97 -8.94 15.69 20.76
CA GLY A 97 -9.70 15.17 19.63
C GLY A 97 -8.79 15.01 18.41
N ALA A 98 -9.34 14.45 17.34
CA ALA A 98 -8.71 14.44 16.02
C ALA A 98 -9.79 14.50 14.94
N ARG A 99 -9.43 15.09 13.79
CA ARG A 99 -10.27 15.11 12.60
C ARG A 99 -9.41 14.80 11.39
N VAL A 100 -9.80 13.78 10.64
CA VAL A 100 -9.15 13.42 9.37
C VAL A 100 -9.51 14.47 8.32
N ARG A 101 -8.51 15.11 7.72
CA ARG A 101 -8.67 16.17 6.69
C ARG A 101 -8.49 15.63 5.29
N SER A 102 -7.54 14.73 5.11
CA SER A 102 -7.31 13.98 3.89
C SER A 102 -6.95 12.55 4.25
N PHE A 103 -7.39 11.62 3.43
CA PHE A 103 -7.18 10.21 3.64
C PHE A 103 -7.13 9.50 2.29
N ALA A 104 -6.09 8.71 2.09
CA ALA A 104 -5.92 7.88 0.92
C ALA A 104 -5.44 6.50 1.36
N ILE A 105 -6.02 5.47 0.77
CA ILE A 105 -5.57 4.09 0.94
C ILE A 105 -5.06 3.63 -0.41
N GLN A 106 -3.89 3.00 -0.41
CA GLN A 106 -3.35 2.32 -1.57
C GLN A 106 -2.72 1.01 -1.12
N GLY A 107 -3.38 -0.11 -1.44
CA GLY A 107 -3.01 -1.41 -0.90
C GLY A 107 -3.01 -1.40 0.63
N HIS A 108 -1.90 -1.80 1.23
CA HIS A 108 -1.68 -1.83 2.67
C HIS A 108 -1.13 -0.51 3.26
N ILE A 109 -1.01 0.55 2.45
CA ILE A 109 -0.50 1.86 2.87
C ILE A 109 -1.64 2.85 3.06
N VAL A 110 -1.63 3.55 4.19
CA VAL A 110 -2.53 4.65 4.52
C VAL A 110 -1.73 5.95 4.53
N SER A 111 -2.17 6.93 3.75
CA SER A 111 -1.68 8.31 3.81
C SER A 111 -2.80 9.20 4.36
N ALA A 112 -2.54 9.88 5.47
CA ALA A 112 -3.54 10.69 6.15
C ALA A 112 -2.97 12.04 6.58
N SER A 113 -3.80 13.09 6.52
CA SER A 113 -3.52 14.34 7.20
C SER A 113 -4.58 14.54 8.26
N ILE A 114 -4.17 14.71 9.51
CA ILE A 114 -5.06 14.88 10.64
C ILE A 114 -4.89 16.26 11.25
N TYR A 115 -6.01 16.81 11.68
CA TYR A 115 -6.08 17.97 12.57
C TYR A 115 -6.28 17.47 14.00
N MET A 116 -5.37 17.81 14.89
CA MET A 116 -5.39 17.42 16.30
C MET A 116 -5.43 18.67 17.19
N PRO A 117 -6.56 19.00 17.83
CA PRO A 117 -6.61 20.03 18.86
C PRO A 117 -5.81 19.58 20.09
N ILE A 118 -4.80 20.38 20.45
CA ILE A 118 -3.93 20.17 21.60
C ILE A 118 -4.31 21.17 22.70
N PHE A 119 -4.68 20.68 23.87
CA PHE A 119 -5.11 21.48 25.02
C PHE A 119 -3.96 21.73 26.00
N TYR A 120 -3.78 23.01 26.36
CA TYR A 120 -2.81 23.49 27.34
C TYR A 120 -3.53 23.91 28.61
N ARG A 121 -3.40 23.09 29.67
CA ARG A 121 -4.17 23.22 30.91
C ARG A 121 -3.95 24.55 31.63
N THR A 122 -2.69 24.98 31.78
CA THR A 122 -2.33 26.15 32.62
C THR A 122 -2.86 27.48 32.09
N ILE A 123 -3.09 27.57 30.77
CA ILE A 123 -3.63 28.76 30.11
C ILE A 123 -5.05 28.55 29.55
N ALA A 124 -5.65 27.39 29.81
CA ALA A 124 -6.96 26.98 29.26
C ALA A 124 -7.12 27.26 27.76
N TYR A 125 -6.10 26.93 26.97
CA TYR A 125 -6.03 27.25 25.53
C TYR A 125 -5.92 25.98 24.69
N THR A 126 -6.59 25.95 23.54
CA THR A 126 -6.48 24.85 22.57
C THR A 126 -5.78 25.32 21.32
N LEU A 127 -4.63 24.72 21.02
CA LEU A 127 -3.85 24.98 19.82
C LEU A 127 -4.17 23.92 18.75
N PRO A 128 -4.55 24.32 17.52
CA PRO A 128 -4.64 23.39 16.40
C PRO A 128 -3.25 22.94 15.93
N VAL A 129 -3.04 21.63 15.85
CA VAL A 129 -1.84 21.03 15.24
C VAL A 129 -2.26 20.15 14.06
N GLN A 130 -1.50 20.20 12.97
CA GLN A 130 -1.71 19.34 11.81
C GLN A 130 -0.56 18.34 11.71
N ILE A 131 -0.88 17.07 11.55
CA ILE A 131 0.08 15.97 11.44
C ILE A 131 -0.21 15.24 10.13
N ASP A 132 0.82 15.06 9.32
CA ASP A 132 0.79 14.23 8.13
C ASP A 132 1.39 12.86 8.48
N LEU A 133 0.70 11.79 8.08
CA LEU A 133 1.00 10.42 8.47
C LEU A 133 1.04 9.53 7.23
N TRP A 134 2.06 8.70 7.15
CA TRP A 134 2.13 7.58 6.23
C TRP A 134 2.32 6.30 7.04
N LEU A 135 1.42 5.34 6.90
CA LEU A 135 1.43 4.10 7.67
C LEU A 135 1.36 2.91 6.72
N SER A 136 2.19 1.91 6.95
CA SER A 136 2.11 0.59 6.32
C SER A 136 1.53 -0.40 7.33
N PHE A 137 0.55 -1.18 6.90
CA PHE A 137 -0.09 -2.22 7.70
C PHE A 137 0.35 -3.61 7.24
N ASN A 138 0.48 -4.55 8.17
CA ASN A 138 0.67 -5.96 7.85
C ASN A 138 -0.67 -6.70 7.67
N ASP A 139 -0.61 -7.99 7.33
CA ASP A 139 -1.78 -8.86 7.15
C ASP A 139 -2.69 -8.97 8.39
N GLY A 140 -2.17 -8.61 9.57
CA GLY A 140 -2.92 -8.55 10.83
C GLY A 140 -3.60 -7.21 11.08
N LEU A 141 -3.58 -6.27 10.12
CA LEU A 141 -4.02 -4.88 10.28
C LEU A 141 -3.30 -4.14 11.43
N LYS A 142 -2.05 -4.53 11.70
CA LYS A 142 -1.18 -3.81 12.63
C LYS A 142 -0.22 -2.93 11.83
N ILE A 143 0.09 -1.76 12.39
CA ILE A 143 1.07 -0.83 11.82
C ILE A 143 2.45 -1.49 11.89
N GLN A 144 3.00 -1.76 10.72
CA GLN A 144 4.34 -2.32 10.52
C GLN A 144 5.39 -1.21 10.47
N SER A 145 5.05 -0.10 9.83
CA SER A 145 5.90 1.09 9.81
C SER A 145 5.08 2.36 9.66
N TYR A 146 5.60 3.47 10.17
CA TYR A 146 4.99 4.78 9.97
C TYR A 146 6.02 5.90 9.89
N ASP A 147 5.67 6.95 9.17
CA ASP A 147 6.39 8.22 9.13
C ASP A 147 5.40 9.34 9.45
N ALA A 148 5.75 10.18 10.40
CA ALA A 148 4.89 11.24 10.91
C ALA A 148 5.62 12.59 10.86
N ALA A 149 4.95 13.59 10.30
CA ALA A 149 5.49 14.94 10.19
C ALA A 149 4.53 15.98 10.79
N PHE A 150 5.05 16.85 11.65
CA PHE A 150 4.27 17.93 12.24
C PHE A 150 4.30 19.17 11.33
N ARG A 151 3.19 19.43 10.66
CA ARG A 151 3.10 20.55 9.72
C ARG A 151 3.11 21.89 10.47
N ARG A 152 4.11 22.73 10.18
CA ARG A 152 4.29 24.09 10.75
C ARG A 152 4.51 24.13 12.27
N LEU A 153 5.08 23.08 12.86
CA LEU A 153 5.34 23.09 14.30
C LEU A 153 6.22 24.26 14.79
N PRO A 154 7.27 24.69 14.08
CA PRO A 154 8.05 25.87 14.51
C PRO A 154 7.20 27.15 14.61
N GLU A 155 6.30 27.36 13.66
CA GLU A 155 5.35 28.48 13.66
C GLU A 155 4.34 28.35 14.82
N ALA A 156 3.83 27.13 15.04
CA ALA A 156 2.89 26.84 16.13
C ALA A 156 3.51 27.12 17.52
N LEU A 157 4.77 26.74 17.74
CA LEU A 157 5.49 27.03 18.97
C LEU A 157 5.80 28.51 19.13
N ALA A 158 6.24 29.20 18.07
CA ALA A 158 6.47 30.65 18.10
C ALA A 158 5.18 31.42 18.45
N TYR A 159 4.02 30.92 18.00
CA TYR A 159 2.71 31.47 18.34
C TYR A 159 2.28 31.16 19.79
N LEU A 160 2.61 29.97 20.28
CA LEU A 160 2.18 29.48 21.60
C LEU A 160 3.05 30.01 22.75
N ILE A 161 4.38 30.03 22.59
CA ILE A 161 5.34 30.34 23.66
C ILE A 161 5.02 31.68 24.37
N PRO A 162 4.73 32.80 23.68
CA PRO A 162 4.37 34.05 24.34
C PRO A 162 3.11 33.97 25.22
N LYS A 163 2.20 33.02 24.94
CA LYS A 163 1.00 32.78 25.75
C LYS A 163 1.31 31.97 27.01
N LEU A 164 2.29 31.07 26.95
CA LEU A 164 2.72 30.27 28.09
C LEU A 164 3.66 31.02 29.04
N ALA A 165 4.47 31.95 28.51
CA ALA A 165 5.51 32.65 29.26
C ALA A 165 5.03 33.36 30.54
N PRO A 166 3.84 34.01 30.60
CA PRO A 166 3.33 34.59 31.84
C PRO A 166 3.11 33.54 32.94
N GLU A 167 2.54 32.38 32.62
CA GLU A 167 2.36 31.29 33.59
C GLU A 167 3.70 30.73 34.05
N MET A 168 4.64 30.49 33.12
CA MET A 168 6.00 30.03 33.45
C MET A 168 6.70 31.01 34.40
N SER A 169 6.59 32.32 34.15
CA SER A 169 7.18 33.33 35.02
C SER A 169 6.64 33.28 36.45
N ARG A 170 5.34 33.02 36.61
CA ARG A 170 4.70 32.85 37.91
C ARG A 170 5.19 31.59 38.61
N GLU A 171 5.26 30.47 37.90
CA GLU A 171 5.73 29.20 38.44
C GLU A 171 7.21 29.25 38.86
N LEU A 172 8.03 30.01 38.13
CA LEU A 172 9.46 30.18 38.41
C LEU A 172 9.76 31.32 39.39
N ASN A 173 8.75 32.06 39.87
CA ASN A 173 8.91 33.29 40.66
C ASN A 173 9.86 34.30 39.99
N ARG A 174 9.66 34.55 38.69
CA ARG A 174 10.44 35.49 37.87
C ARG A 174 9.54 36.58 37.28
N THR A 175 10.13 37.73 36.97
CA THR A 175 9.42 38.80 36.26
C THR A 175 9.28 38.47 34.79
N TYR A 176 8.09 38.60 34.23
CA TYR A 176 7.86 38.49 32.79
C TYR A 176 8.19 39.80 32.07
N THR A 177 9.00 39.73 31.03
CA THR A 177 9.18 40.81 30.05
C THR A 177 9.18 40.22 28.64
N ALA A 178 8.76 41.00 27.62
CA ALA A 178 8.74 40.49 26.25
C ALA A 178 10.14 40.06 25.74
N SER A 179 11.22 40.57 26.33
CA SER A 179 12.60 40.27 25.94
C SER A 179 13.19 39.03 26.63
N ASN A 180 12.58 38.51 27.70
CA ASN A 180 13.15 37.38 28.49
C ASN A 180 12.43 36.05 28.29
N VAL A 181 11.56 35.95 27.28
CA VAL A 181 10.73 34.77 27.01
C VAL A 181 11.57 33.51 26.80
N THR A 182 12.65 33.60 26.03
CA THR A 182 13.55 32.46 25.77
C THR A 182 14.21 31.95 27.05
N ASP A 183 14.62 32.85 27.94
CA ASP A 183 15.24 32.49 29.22
C ASP A 183 14.22 31.80 30.13
N LEU A 184 12.99 32.31 30.20
CA LEU A 184 11.90 31.71 30.96
C LEU A 184 11.58 30.29 30.48
N VAL A 185 11.50 30.09 29.17
CA VAL A 185 11.26 28.77 28.58
C VAL A 185 12.42 27.83 28.91
N SER A 186 13.66 28.29 28.79
CA SER A 186 14.86 27.48 29.07
C SER A 186 14.90 27.07 30.55
N LEU A 187 14.56 27.98 31.46
CA LEU A 187 14.46 27.70 32.90
C LEU A 187 13.33 26.70 33.22
N GLN A 188 12.16 26.87 32.60
CA GLN A 188 11.05 25.93 32.78
C GLN A 188 11.40 24.53 32.27
N VAL A 189 12.07 24.44 31.13
CA VAL A 189 12.55 23.18 30.55
C VAL A 189 13.57 22.50 31.45
N ALA A 190 14.56 23.25 31.97
CA ALA A 190 15.52 22.73 32.93
C ALA A 190 14.84 22.21 34.20
N ARG A 191 13.89 22.98 34.76
CA ARG A 191 13.09 22.56 35.91
C ARG A 191 12.37 21.24 35.66
N ASP A 192 11.67 21.12 34.53
CA ASP A 192 10.90 19.94 34.19
C ASP A 192 11.78 18.69 33.99
N ILE A 193 12.91 18.83 33.29
CA ILE A 193 13.88 17.73 33.09
C ILE A 193 14.46 17.28 34.42
N CYS A 194 14.95 18.22 35.24
CA CYS A 194 15.62 17.89 36.49
C CYS A 194 14.66 17.33 37.54
N THR A 195 13.40 17.77 37.55
CA THR A 195 12.35 17.16 38.39
C THR A 195 12.11 15.71 38.02
N VAL A 196 12.05 15.38 36.73
CA VAL A 196 11.88 13.99 36.26
C VAL A 196 13.13 13.15 36.59
N SER A 197 14.32 13.71 36.37
CA SER A 197 15.58 13.03 36.69
C SER A 197 15.67 12.68 38.17
N GLU A 198 15.39 13.61 39.07
CA GLU A 198 15.45 13.36 40.51
C GLU A 198 14.41 12.32 40.97
N LYS A 199 13.24 12.31 40.33
CA LYS A 199 12.15 11.41 40.68
C LYS A 199 12.33 9.97 40.19
N TYR A 200 12.86 9.78 38.98
CA TYR A 200 12.88 8.46 38.32
C TYR A 200 14.29 7.93 38.03
N CYS A 201 15.30 8.79 37.92
CA CYS A 201 16.68 8.41 37.61
C CYS A 201 17.50 8.34 38.90
N THR A 202 17.26 7.29 39.68
CA THR A 202 17.90 7.02 40.98
C THR A 202 18.68 5.71 40.96
N GLY A 203 19.57 5.50 41.93
CA GLY A 203 20.37 4.27 42.03
C GLY A 203 21.30 4.14 40.82
N ASP A 204 21.32 2.96 40.19
CA ASP A 204 22.16 2.69 39.02
C ASP A 204 21.82 3.56 37.80
N ASN A 205 20.62 4.14 37.77
CA ASN A 205 20.17 5.03 36.70
C ASN A 205 20.46 6.52 36.97
N GLN A 206 21.15 6.85 38.06
CA GLN A 206 21.41 8.24 38.43
C GLN A 206 22.28 8.94 37.39
N GLN A 207 21.76 10.03 36.81
CA GLN A 207 22.44 10.80 35.77
C GLN A 207 23.16 12.04 36.29
N TYR A 208 22.67 12.60 37.39
CA TYR A 208 23.17 13.84 37.98
C TYR A 208 23.40 13.65 39.48
N SER A 209 24.40 14.32 40.02
CA SER A 209 24.70 14.27 41.45
C SER A 209 23.63 14.96 42.31
N SER A 210 22.93 15.96 41.77
CA SER A 210 21.88 16.72 42.43
C SER A 210 20.98 17.44 41.42
N TYR A 211 19.85 17.96 41.89
CA TYR A 211 18.98 18.83 41.10
C TYR A 211 19.73 20.06 40.54
N ASP A 212 20.60 20.67 41.34
CA ASP A 212 21.39 21.84 40.93
C ASP A 212 22.41 21.48 39.85
N SER A 213 23.08 20.31 39.94
CA SER A 213 24.01 19.89 38.90
C SER A 213 23.31 19.57 37.58
N CYS A 214 22.11 19.01 37.63
CA CYS A 214 21.24 18.88 36.47
C CYS A 214 20.90 20.24 35.86
N THR A 215 20.45 21.20 36.68
CA THR A 215 20.03 22.53 36.22
C THR A 215 21.20 23.27 35.56
N GLN A 216 22.40 23.22 36.18
CA GLN A 216 23.61 23.81 35.62
C GLN A 216 23.95 23.19 34.27
N PHE A 217 23.90 21.86 34.15
CA PHE A 217 24.19 21.19 32.89
C PHE A 217 23.21 21.59 31.79
N VAL A 218 21.90 21.53 32.04
CA VAL A 218 20.87 21.81 31.04
C VAL A 218 20.91 23.27 30.56
N LEU A 219 21.23 24.22 31.45
CA LEU A 219 21.26 25.65 31.11
C LEU A 219 22.59 26.13 30.50
N HIS A 220 23.70 25.46 30.81
CA HIS A 220 25.03 26.00 30.50
C HIS A 220 25.95 25.06 29.72
N ASN A 221 25.73 23.74 29.76
CA ASN A 221 26.59 22.77 29.10
C ASN A 221 26.01 22.22 27.79
N VAL A 222 24.70 22.35 27.59
CA VAL A 222 24.03 22.02 26.32
C VAL A 222 23.28 23.23 25.80
N SER A 223 23.21 23.34 24.48
CA SER A 223 22.36 24.37 23.87
C SER A 223 20.88 24.02 24.09
N PHE A 224 20.02 25.03 24.28
CA PHE A 224 18.57 24.79 24.35
C PHE A 224 18.06 24.07 23.09
N GLY A 225 18.60 24.44 21.93
CA GLY A 225 18.22 23.90 20.62
C GLY A 225 16.97 24.55 20.05
N GLN A 226 16.87 24.52 18.72
CA GLN A 226 15.62 24.82 18.02
C GLN A 226 14.73 23.56 17.99
N ILE A 227 13.44 23.71 17.66
CA ILE A 227 12.52 22.56 17.62
C ILE A 227 12.92 21.50 16.58
N TRP A 228 13.59 21.89 15.49
CA TRP A 228 14.12 20.96 14.49
C TRP A 228 15.41 20.26 14.94
N GLN A 229 15.97 20.64 16.10
CA GLN A 229 17.11 20.00 16.76
C GLN A 229 16.68 19.16 17.97
N ALA A 230 15.40 18.78 18.00
CA ALA A 230 14.82 17.99 19.10
C ALA A 230 15.26 16.51 19.08
N ASP A 231 16.09 16.13 18.13
CA ASP A 231 16.76 14.84 18.00
C ASP A 231 18.30 14.95 18.10
N GLN A 232 18.82 16.12 18.50
CA GLN A 232 20.26 16.37 18.70
C GLN A 232 20.61 16.49 20.19
N ASN A 233 21.89 16.72 20.52
CA ASN A 233 22.36 16.95 21.89
C ASN A 233 21.93 18.33 22.43
N THR A 234 20.64 18.50 22.65
CA THR A 234 20.02 19.76 23.06
C THR A 234 19.14 19.60 24.31
N GLY A 235 18.81 20.73 24.95
CA GLY A 235 17.81 20.80 25.99
C GLY A 235 16.41 20.42 25.48
N MET A 236 16.09 20.77 24.23
CA MET A 236 14.82 20.42 23.59
C MET A 236 14.64 18.90 23.43
N CYS A 237 15.68 18.19 22.99
CA CYS A 237 15.62 16.73 22.90
C CYS A 237 15.33 16.12 24.27
N ARG A 238 16.10 16.51 25.30
CA ARG A 238 15.91 16.04 26.68
C ARG A 238 14.52 16.38 27.22
N TYR A 239 13.96 17.52 26.82
CA TYR A 239 12.61 17.93 27.18
C TYR A 239 11.52 17.02 26.59
N ILE A 240 11.69 16.55 25.36
CA ILE A 240 10.79 15.55 24.76
C ILE A 240 10.96 14.21 25.48
N GLN A 241 12.20 13.78 25.66
CA GLN A 241 12.57 12.49 26.26
C GLN A 241 12.10 12.33 27.70
N LYS A 242 12.05 13.41 28.50
CA LYS A 242 11.59 13.32 29.90
C LYS A 242 10.18 12.76 30.05
N ASN A 243 9.34 12.86 29.01
CA ASN A 243 7.95 12.40 29.09
C ASN A 243 7.83 10.86 29.05
N VAL A 244 8.86 10.14 28.60
CA VAL A 244 8.84 8.66 28.55
C VAL A 244 9.64 7.99 29.66
N VAL A 245 10.43 8.74 30.43
CA VAL A 245 11.34 8.21 31.47
C VAL A 245 10.63 7.35 32.52
N MET A 246 9.41 7.73 32.90
CA MET A 246 8.65 7.01 33.94
C MET A 246 8.28 5.57 33.56
N PHE A 247 8.22 5.23 32.26
CA PHE A 247 7.84 3.88 31.81
C PHE A 247 9.02 2.91 31.92
N ARG A 248 10.21 3.35 31.51
CA ARG A 248 11.45 2.56 31.60
C ARG A 248 12.66 3.43 31.97
N PRO A 249 12.87 3.71 33.27
CA PRO A 249 14.01 4.52 33.71
C PRO A 249 15.36 3.95 33.28
N ASN A 250 15.53 2.62 33.30
CA ASN A 250 16.78 1.96 32.92
C ASN A 250 17.22 2.25 31.47
N GLU A 251 16.27 2.59 30.60
CA GLU A 251 16.50 2.81 29.17
C GLU A 251 16.56 4.30 28.85
N TYR A 252 15.64 5.08 29.45
CA TYR A 252 15.43 6.48 29.09
C TYR A 252 16.16 7.49 29.98
N CYS A 253 16.63 7.11 31.17
CA CYS A 253 17.35 8.06 32.03
C CYS A 253 18.60 8.60 31.35
N ALA A 254 19.37 7.76 30.66
CA ALA A 254 20.55 8.21 29.91
C ALA A 254 20.21 9.29 28.87
N ASN A 255 19.03 9.21 28.24
CA ASN A 255 18.59 10.17 27.23
C ASN A 255 18.42 11.59 27.78
N ILE A 256 18.01 11.74 29.04
CA ILE A 256 17.90 13.04 29.70
C ILE A 256 19.16 13.45 30.47
N GLY A 257 20.17 12.57 30.52
CA GLY A 257 21.42 12.76 31.25
C GLY A 257 22.51 13.48 30.44
N PRO A 258 23.73 13.60 31.03
CA PRO A 258 24.87 14.22 30.36
C PRO A 258 25.31 13.54 29.08
N SER A 259 25.22 12.20 29.03
CA SER A 259 25.60 11.42 27.84
C SER A 259 24.64 11.58 26.67
N GLY A 260 23.38 11.96 26.94
CA GLY A 260 22.31 11.97 25.94
C GLY A 260 21.81 10.58 25.52
N GLY A 261 22.35 9.52 26.14
CA GLY A 261 21.97 8.14 25.86
C GLY A 261 22.18 7.76 24.40
N SER A 262 21.17 7.12 23.81
CA SER A 262 21.18 6.74 22.39
C SER A 262 20.39 7.72 21.51
N THR A 263 19.73 8.72 22.11
CA THR A 263 18.76 9.57 21.39
C THR A 263 19.20 11.04 21.32
N CYS A 264 19.60 11.65 22.43
CA CYS A 264 19.97 13.07 22.46
C CYS A 264 21.47 13.27 22.27
N ILE A 265 21.97 12.82 21.12
CA ILE A 265 23.38 12.90 20.72
C ILE A 265 23.52 13.69 19.43
N ASP A 266 24.71 14.24 19.18
CA ASP A 266 24.99 14.92 17.91
C ASP A 266 25.06 13.89 16.78
N HIS A 267 24.45 14.21 15.65
CA HIS A 267 24.45 13.39 14.46
C HIS A 267 24.79 14.21 13.21
N ASP A 268 25.24 13.52 12.17
CA ASP A 268 25.55 14.14 10.89
C ASP A 268 24.28 14.26 10.03
N TYR A 269 24.01 15.47 9.56
CA TYR A 269 22.84 15.77 8.74
C TYR A 269 22.74 14.91 7.49
N VAL A 270 23.87 14.65 6.80
CA VAL A 270 23.85 13.87 5.56
C VAL A 270 23.48 12.43 5.89
N ASN A 271 24.12 11.84 6.90
CA ASN A 271 23.83 10.46 7.31
C ASN A 271 22.35 10.28 7.66
N VAL A 272 21.79 11.11 8.53
CA VAL A 272 20.38 11.01 8.95
C VAL A 272 19.40 11.28 7.80
N THR A 273 19.74 12.17 6.87
CA THR A 273 18.90 12.46 5.69
C THR A 273 18.91 11.30 4.69
N THR A 274 20.06 10.63 4.52
CA THR A 274 20.20 9.50 3.60
C THR A 274 19.74 8.16 4.18
N ASP A 275 19.62 8.07 5.50
CA ASP A 275 19.15 6.88 6.18
C ASP A 275 17.64 6.71 6.00
N PHE A 276 17.24 5.64 5.33
CA PHE A 276 15.85 5.28 5.12
C PHE A 276 15.54 4.05 6.00
N PRO A 277 14.89 4.23 7.16
CA PRO A 277 14.79 3.18 8.16
C PRO A 277 13.74 2.10 7.83
N PHE A 278 12.96 2.29 6.77
CA PHE A 278 11.85 1.41 6.43
C PHE A 278 12.27 0.35 5.41
N ALA A 279 11.80 -0.88 5.60
CA ALA A 279 12.05 -1.98 4.66
C ALA A 279 11.37 -1.77 3.29
N SER A 280 10.34 -0.91 3.24
CA SER A 280 9.58 -0.59 2.04
C SER A 280 9.17 0.89 2.04
N SER A 281 8.88 1.43 0.85
CA SER A 281 8.41 2.80 0.72
C SER A 281 7.04 3.00 1.38
N LEU A 282 6.90 4.05 2.18
CA LEU A 282 5.64 4.47 2.81
C LEU A 282 4.78 5.39 1.93
N VAL A 283 5.30 5.73 0.75
CA VAL A 283 4.58 6.43 -0.32
C VAL A 283 4.70 5.58 -1.57
N THR A 284 3.65 5.51 -2.38
CA THR A 284 3.60 4.67 -3.57
C THR A 284 4.77 4.91 -4.54
N VAL A 285 5.66 3.92 -4.64
CA VAL A 285 6.36 3.52 -5.88
C VAL A 285 6.57 2.00 -5.92
N ASN A 286 5.81 1.21 -5.13
CA ASN A 286 6.00 -0.23 -5.13
C ASN A 286 5.27 -0.87 -6.31
N SER A 287 6.03 -1.64 -7.09
CA SER A 287 5.56 -2.44 -8.22
C SER A 287 4.79 -3.69 -7.81
N SER A 288 4.78 -4.02 -6.51
CA SER A 288 4.15 -5.20 -5.91
C SER A 288 3.73 -4.94 -4.46
N ASP A 289 2.82 -5.77 -3.94
CA ASP A 289 2.29 -5.64 -2.57
C ASP A 289 3.36 -5.87 -1.49
N SER A 290 4.40 -6.68 -1.75
CA SER A 290 5.57 -6.78 -0.86
C SER A 290 6.87 -6.44 -1.58
N GLY A 291 7.83 -5.84 -0.86
CA GLY A 291 9.18 -5.59 -1.38
C GLY A 291 9.99 -6.87 -1.67
N ASN A 292 9.52 -8.03 -1.22
CA ASN A 292 10.12 -9.32 -1.56
C ASN A 292 9.73 -9.82 -2.96
N ASP A 293 8.57 -9.41 -3.50
CA ASP A 293 8.05 -9.93 -4.77
C ASP A 293 8.81 -9.41 -6.00
N THR A 294 9.57 -8.32 -5.83
CA THR A 294 10.41 -7.70 -6.87
C THR A 294 11.90 -8.04 -6.70
N LYS A 295 12.24 -8.86 -5.70
CA LYS A 295 13.62 -9.23 -5.40
C LYS A 295 14.27 -9.96 -6.57
N GLY A 296 15.36 -9.40 -7.09
CA GLY A 296 16.10 -9.95 -8.23
C GLY A 296 15.68 -9.39 -9.60
N LEU A 297 14.64 -8.56 -9.66
CA LEU A 297 14.28 -7.82 -10.87
C LEU A 297 15.21 -6.61 -11.07
N SER A 298 15.38 -6.20 -12.32
CA SER A 298 16.17 -4.99 -12.64
C SER A 298 15.40 -3.71 -12.29
N ASP A 299 16.11 -2.62 -11.95
CA ASP A 299 15.50 -1.31 -11.64
C ASP A 299 14.57 -0.81 -12.75
N LYS A 300 14.94 -1.06 -14.01
CA LYS A 300 14.10 -0.72 -15.17
C LYS A 300 12.79 -1.51 -15.18
N THR A 301 12.83 -2.79 -14.81
CA THR A 301 11.64 -3.63 -14.70
C THR A 301 10.73 -3.15 -13.56
N ILE A 302 11.34 -2.74 -12.45
CA ILE A 302 10.62 -2.19 -11.29
C ILE A 302 9.90 -0.90 -11.69
N ASP A 303 10.56 0.04 -12.37
CA ASP A 303 9.95 1.28 -12.87
C ASP A 303 8.77 1.02 -13.81
N GLU A 304 8.90 0.05 -14.72
CA GLU A 304 7.80 -0.34 -15.60
C GLU A 304 6.61 -0.96 -14.87
N LEU A 305 6.86 -1.82 -13.87
CA LEU A 305 5.81 -2.39 -13.05
C LEU A 305 5.11 -1.32 -12.18
N THR A 306 5.85 -0.32 -11.71
CA THR A 306 5.27 0.82 -11.00
C THR A 306 4.34 1.62 -11.91
N LYS A 307 4.67 1.81 -13.19
CA LYS A 307 3.76 2.48 -14.14
C LYS A 307 2.43 1.74 -14.28
N ILE A 308 2.44 0.41 -14.18
CA ILE A 308 1.25 -0.43 -14.21
C ILE A 308 0.44 -0.29 -12.93
N SER A 309 1.09 -0.31 -11.75
CA SER A 309 0.39 -0.15 -10.48
C SER A 309 -0.20 1.26 -10.29
N LEU A 310 0.37 2.26 -10.97
CA LEU A 310 -0.12 3.63 -11.03
C LEU A 310 -1.12 3.89 -12.17
N GLU A 311 -1.51 2.87 -12.94
CA GLU A 311 -2.46 3.06 -14.04
C GLU A 311 -3.84 3.48 -13.49
N VAL A 312 -4.16 4.76 -13.65
CA VAL A 312 -5.45 5.32 -13.24
C VAL A 312 -6.55 4.83 -14.19
N ILE A 313 -7.63 4.29 -13.61
CA ILE A 313 -8.81 3.82 -14.36
C ILE A 313 -9.61 5.04 -14.88
N TYR A 314 -9.51 5.32 -16.18
CA TYR A 314 -10.22 6.39 -16.89
C TYR A 314 -11.57 5.92 -17.49
N PRO A 315 -12.39 6.83 -18.07
CA PRO A 315 -13.55 6.50 -18.93
C PRO A 315 -13.30 5.46 -20.03
N THR A 316 -12.08 5.35 -20.52
CA THR A 316 -11.62 4.30 -21.45
C THR A 316 -11.38 2.94 -20.77
N THR A 317 -11.40 2.93 -19.45
CA THR A 317 -10.99 1.86 -18.54
C THR A 317 -12.14 1.41 -17.62
N VAL A 318 -13.33 2.03 -17.66
CA VAL A 318 -14.31 1.97 -16.55
C VAL A 318 -14.90 0.59 -16.27
N ALA A 319 -14.90 0.33 -14.96
CA ALA A 319 -15.58 -0.60 -14.05
C ALA A 319 -16.86 -1.37 -14.44
N PHE A 320 -17.46 -1.20 -15.63
CA PHE A 320 -18.57 -2.06 -16.09
C PHE A 320 -18.29 -2.64 -17.49
N TYR A 321 -18.03 -1.80 -18.49
CA TYR A 321 -17.56 -2.21 -19.83
C TYR A 321 -16.69 -1.11 -20.43
N SER A 322 -15.47 -1.47 -20.86
CA SER A 322 -14.59 -0.51 -21.54
C SER A 322 -15.14 -0.16 -22.93
N ILE A 323 -14.95 1.09 -23.38
CA ILE A 323 -15.32 1.50 -24.76
C ILE A 323 -14.70 0.54 -25.81
N PRO A 324 -13.41 0.14 -25.71
CA PRO A 324 -12.84 -0.86 -26.60
C PRO A 324 -13.58 -2.19 -26.60
N THR A 325 -14.08 -2.66 -25.45
CA THR A 325 -14.86 -3.91 -25.35
C THR A 325 -16.17 -3.81 -26.16
N ILE A 326 -16.89 -2.68 -26.08
CA ILE A 326 -18.12 -2.46 -26.84
C ILE A 326 -17.84 -2.41 -28.34
N VAL A 327 -16.81 -1.66 -28.74
CA VAL A 327 -16.38 -1.58 -30.14
C VAL A 327 -15.99 -2.96 -30.66
N TYR A 328 -15.29 -3.76 -29.84
CA TYR A 328 -14.92 -5.13 -30.21
C TYR A 328 -16.13 -6.04 -30.40
N PHE A 329 -17.13 -6.00 -29.51
CA PHE A 329 -18.37 -6.76 -29.71
C PHE A 329 -19.13 -6.35 -30.97
N PHE A 330 -19.15 -5.05 -31.29
CA PHE A 330 -19.73 -4.58 -32.55
C PHE A 330 -18.93 -5.09 -33.76
N LEU A 331 -17.60 -5.06 -33.70
CA LEU A 331 -16.74 -5.62 -34.73
C LEU A 331 -16.98 -7.12 -34.91
N LEU A 332 -17.10 -7.90 -33.84
CA LEU A 332 -17.42 -9.33 -33.91
C LEU A 332 -18.77 -9.58 -34.63
N TYR A 333 -19.79 -8.79 -34.30
CA TYR A 333 -21.08 -8.88 -34.96
C TYR A 333 -20.99 -8.59 -36.46
N VAL A 334 -20.35 -7.47 -36.82
CA VAL A 334 -20.16 -7.06 -38.22
C VAL A 334 -19.33 -8.09 -38.98
N SER A 335 -18.23 -8.57 -38.40
CA SER A 335 -17.40 -9.63 -38.97
C SER A 335 -18.21 -10.90 -39.20
N GLY A 336 -19.05 -11.32 -38.24
CA GLY A 336 -19.91 -12.49 -38.41
C GLY A 336 -20.91 -12.34 -39.55
N LYS A 337 -21.53 -11.17 -39.70
CA LYS A 337 -22.43 -10.88 -40.83
C LYS A 337 -21.70 -10.82 -42.16
N PHE A 338 -20.51 -10.22 -42.18
CA PHE A 338 -19.67 -10.18 -43.37
C PHE A 338 -19.23 -11.59 -43.79
N THR A 339 -18.74 -12.41 -42.87
CA THR A 339 -18.37 -13.81 -43.13
C THR A 339 -19.55 -14.64 -43.64
N GLU A 340 -20.74 -14.46 -43.06
CA GLU A 340 -21.97 -15.11 -43.54
C GLU A 340 -22.28 -14.73 -45.00
N ALA A 341 -22.20 -13.43 -45.33
CA ALA A 341 -22.42 -12.94 -46.69
C ALA A 341 -21.39 -13.47 -47.70
N VAL A 342 -20.09 -13.44 -47.33
CA VAL A 342 -19.00 -13.96 -48.16
C VAL A 342 -19.16 -15.45 -48.40
N LEU A 343 -19.41 -16.25 -47.36
CA LEU A 343 -19.61 -17.69 -47.52
C LEU A 343 -20.87 -18.01 -48.34
N GLY A 344 -21.95 -17.25 -48.16
CA GLY A 344 -23.17 -17.38 -48.96
C GLY A 344 -22.95 -17.07 -50.45
N HIS A 345 -22.08 -16.12 -50.76
CA HIS A 345 -21.74 -15.77 -52.13
C HIS A 345 -20.84 -16.82 -52.80
N PHE A 346 -19.81 -17.29 -52.10
CA PHE A 346 -18.76 -18.12 -52.70
C PHE A 346 -18.95 -19.63 -52.53
N SER A 347 -19.77 -20.09 -51.58
CA SER A 347 -19.93 -21.51 -51.27
C SER A 347 -21.38 -21.98 -51.41
N LYS A 348 -21.68 -22.69 -52.51
CA LYS A 348 -22.97 -23.38 -52.69
C LYS A 348 -23.23 -24.42 -51.59
N VAL A 349 -22.16 -25.05 -51.08
CA VAL A 349 -22.26 -26.01 -49.99
C VAL A 349 -22.73 -25.32 -48.72
N PHE A 350 -22.21 -24.14 -48.40
CA PHE A 350 -22.63 -23.36 -47.23
C PHE A 350 -24.13 -23.01 -47.28
N CYS A 351 -24.64 -22.57 -48.44
CA CYS A 351 -26.07 -22.29 -48.61
C CYS A 351 -26.98 -23.53 -48.42
N SER A 352 -26.43 -24.73 -48.66
CA SER A 352 -27.15 -26.00 -48.46
C SER A 352 -27.12 -26.52 -47.02
N LEU A 353 -26.32 -25.91 -46.13
CA LEU A 353 -26.25 -26.27 -44.71
C LEU A 353 -27.51 -25.78 -43.97
N SER A 354 -27.88 -26.48 -42.90
CA SER A 354 -28.90 -26.00 -41.96
C SER A 354 -28.44 -24.69 -41.30
N HIS A 355 -29.39 -23.87 -40.84
CA HIS A 355 -29.09 -22.59 -40.17
C HIS A 355 -28.10 -22.75 -39.00
N GLU A 356 -28.26 -23.80 -38.18
CA GLU A 356 -27.31 -24.15 -37.12
C GLU A 356 -25.89 -24.38 -37.66
N HIS A 357 -25.76 -25.17 -38.72
CA HIS A 357 -24.46 -25.47 -39.31
C HIS A 357 -23.85 -24.28 -40.06
N GLN A 358 -24.67 -23.38 -40.62
CA GLN A 358 -24.20 -22.11 -41.18
C GLN A 358 -23.59 -21.24 -40.09
N ARG A 359 -24.30 -21.02 -38.98
CA ARG A 359 -23.81 -20.24 -37.83
C ARG A 359 -22.52 -20.83 -37.25
N ASN A 360 -22.46 -22.16 -37.10
CA ASN A 360 -21.25 -22.85 -36.65
C ASN A 360 -20.08 -22.63 -37.61
N THR A 361 -20.31 -22.71 -38.92
CA THR A 361 -19.26 -22.51 -39.93
C THR A 361 -18.73 -21.07 -39.90
N VAL A 362 -19.60 -20.07 -39.74
CA VAL A 362 -19.19 -18.66 -39.54
C VAL A 362 -18.35 -18.51 -38.29
N THR A 363 -18.77 -19.09 -37.17
CA THR A 363 -17.99 -19.00 -35.92
C THR A 363 -16.62 -19.68 -36.04
N TYR A 364 -16.46 -20.76 -36.80
CA TYR A 364 -15.13 -21.37 -37.01
C TYR A 364 -14.17 -20.40 -37.71
N VAL A 365 -14.65 -19.67 -38.72
CA VAL A 365 -13.82 -18.67 -39.41
C VAL A 365 -13.43 -17.53 -38.47
N LEU A 366 -14.39 -16.99 -37.72
CA LEU A 366 -14.13 -15.93 -36.74
C LEU A 366 -13.16 -16.40 -35.65
N ASN A 367 -13.35 -17.61 -35.15
CA ASN A 367 -12.47 -18.19 -34.13
C ASN A 367 -11.05 -18.32 -34.65
N THR A 368 -10.85 -18.92 -35.83
CA THR A 368 -9.53 -19.04 -36.44
C THR A 368 -8.84 -17.68 -36.57
N PHE A 369 -9.56 -16.65 -37.03
CA PHE A 369 -8.99 -15.32 -37.21
C PHE A 369 -8.65 -14.65 -35.88
N TRP A 370 -9.61 -14.54 -34.96
CA TRP A 370 -9.42 -13.78 -33.72
C TRP A 370 -8.50 -14.49 -32.73
N THR A 371 -8.49 -15.82 -32.66
CA THR A 371 -7.51 -16.53 -31.84
C THR A 371 -6.10 -16.47 -32.43
N LEU A 372 -5.95 -16.38 -33.77
CA LEU A 372 -4.66 -16.10 -34.39
C LEU A 372 -4.14 -14.70 -34.06
N VAL A 373 -5.01 -13.68 -34.10
CA VAL A 373 -4.64 -12.32 -33.68
C VAL A 373 -4.22 -12.33 -32.20
N ALA A 374 -5.00 -12.98 -31.33
CA ALA A 374 -4.67 -13.10 -29.91
C ALA A 374 -3.33 -13.84 -29.70
N LEU A 375 -3.06 -14.91 -30.45
CA LEU A 375 -1.80 -15.65 -30.40
C LEU A 375 -0.60 -14.77 -30.79
N ILE A 376 -0.71 -13.98 -31.86
CA ILE A 376 0.35 -13.06 -32.29
C ILE A 376 0.65 -12.05 -31.17
N VAL A 377 -0.40 -11.47 -30.58
CA VAL A 377 -0.28 -10.52 -29.46
C VAL A 377 0.42 -11.17 -28.26
N GLN A 378 0.08 -12.41 -27.90
CA GLN A 378 0.76 -13.15 -26.82
C GLN A 378 2.21 -13.48 -27.13
N LEU A 379 2.54 -13.83 -28.39
CA LEU A 379 3.92 -14.10 -28.80
C LEU A 379 4.79 -12.83 -28.72
N ILE A 380 4.22 -11.65 -28.97
CA ILE A 380 4.92 -10.38 -28.75
C ILE A 380 5.13 -10.13 -27.25
N ALA A 381 4.16 -10.51 -26.40
CA ALA A 381 4.27 -10.44 -24.94
C ALA A 381 5.17 -11.54 -24.31
N PHE A 382 5.71 -12.46 -25.11
CA PHE A 382 6.58 -13.57 -24.67
C PHE A 382 7.75 -13.17 -23.76
N PRO A 383 8.41 -11.99 -23.90
CA PRO A 383 9.47 -11.58 -22.98
C PRO A 383 9.08 -11.57 -21.50
N MET A 384 7.79 -11.50 -21.15
CA MET A 384 7.32 -11.63 -19.78
C MET A 384 7.68 -13.00 -19.15
N LEU A 385 7.75 -14.07 -19.93
CA LEU A 385 8.18 -15.40 -19.47
C LEU A 385 9.67 -15.43 -19.08
N LEU A 386 10.43 -14.43 -19.52
CA LEU A 386 11.84 -14.22 -19.20
C LEU A 386 12.02 -13.10 -18.17
N GLU A 387 10.99 -12.84 -17.36
CA GLU A 387 10.96 -11.81 -16.30
C GLU A 387 11.16 -10.37 -16.80
N ARG A 388 10.90 -10.13 -18.10
CA ARG A 388 10.96 -8.79 -18.70
C ARG A 388 9.57 -8.18 -18.78
N TYR A 389 9.15 -7.60 -17.66
CA TYR A 389 7.87 -6.91 -17.54
C TYR A 389 7.97 -5.49 -18.07
N THR A 390 7.06 -5.14 -18.99
CA THR A 390 6.86 -3.77 -19.47
C THR A 390 5.37 -3.49 -19.51
N MET A 391 4.98 -2.21 -19.39
CA MET A 391 3.57 -1.82 -19.49
C MET A 391 2.98 -2.25 -20.84
N PHE A 392 3.78 -2.16 -21.90
CA PHE A 392 3.40 -2.63 -23.23
C PHE A 392 3.07 -4.13 -23.25
N ASN A 393 3.95 -4.98 -22.71
CA ASN A 393 3.74 -6.43 -22.74
C ASN A 393 2.51 -6.85 -21.93
N ILE A 394 2.30 -6.25 -20.75
CA ILE A 394 1.11 -6.54 -19.92
C ILE A 394 -0.17 -6.09 -20.61
N ASN A 395 -0.15 -4.93 -21.27
CA ASN A 395 -1.30 -4.48 -22.07
C ASN A 395 -1.60 -5.39 -23.27
N LEU A 396 -0.59 -5.99 -23.90
CA LEU A 396 -0.81 -7.02 -24.91
C LEU A 396 -1.52 -8.24 -24.33
N VAL A 397 -1.15 -8.70 -23.13
CA VAL A 397 -1.86 -9.80 -22.44
C VAL A 397 -3.31 -9.43 -22.15
N HIS A 398 -3.58 -8.20 -21.69
CA HIS A 398 -4.95 -7.70 -21.51
C HIS A 398 -5.75 -7.71 -22.82
N VAL A 399 -5.16 -7.24 -23.92
CA VAL A 399 -5.80 -7.26 -25.24
C VAL A 399 -6.12 -8.69 -25.66
N ALA A 400 -5.17 -9.62 -25.56
CA ALA A 400 -5.41 -11.03 -25.90
C ALA A 400 -6.54 -11.64 -25.05
N THR A 401 -6.61 -11.28 -23.77
CA THR A 401 -7.65 -11.71 -22.84
C THR A 401 -9.03 -11.19 -23.24
N ILE A 402 -9.14 -9.91 -23.64
CA ILE A 402 -10.38 -9.31 -24.14
C ILE A 402 -10.83 -10.00 -25.44
N LEU A 403 -9.90 -10.27 -26.36
CA LEU A 403 -10.20 -10.94 -27.63
C LEU A 403 -10.81 -12.34 -27.39
N VAL A 404 -10.16 -13.17 -26.56
CA VAL A 404 -10.65 -14.51 -26.24
C VAL A 404 -12.01 -14.45 -25.52
N SER A 405 -12.14 -13.58 -24.52
CA SER A 405 -13.37 -13.45 -23.74
C SER A 405 -14.55 -13.00 -24.59
N GLY A 406 -14.35 -11.98 -25.44
CA GLY A 406 -15.40 -11.47 -26.33
C GLY A 406 -15.79 -12.52 -27.38
N LEU A 407 -14.85 -13.30 -27.90
CA LEU A 407 -15.13 -14.39 -28.82
C LEU A 407 -16.00 -15.48 -28.17
N TYR A 408 -15.72 -15.86 -26.92
CA TYR A 408 -16.50 -16.87 -26.20
C TYR A 408 -17.92 -16.39 -25.90
N ILE A 409 -18.08 -15.14 -25.47
CA ILE A 409 -19.38 -14.51 -25.25
C ILE A 409 -20.15 -14.41 -26.58
N PHE A 410 -19.48 -14.05 -27.67
CA PHE A 410 -20.08 -14.03 -28.99
C PHE A 410 -20.55 -15.42 -29.43
N GLU A 411 -19.76 -16.47 -29.24
CA GLU A 411 -20.19 -17.84 -29.56
C GLU A 411 -21.43 -18.27 -28.78
N LEU A 412 -21.48 -17.97 -27.48
CA LEU A 412 -22.62 -18.29 -26.61
C LEU A 412 -23.92 -17.61 -27.06
N THR A 413 -23.83 -16.43 -27.67
CA THR A 413 -24.99 -15.63 -28.10
C THR A 413 -25.35 -15.84 -29.57
N TYR A 414 -24.36 -16.10 -30.43
CA TYR A 414 -24.54 -16.22 -31.87
C TYR A 414 -24.93 -17.64 -32.32
N ARG A 415 -24.47 -18.69 -31.62
CA ARG A 415 -24.83 -20.07 -31.97
C ARG A 415 -26.21 -20.42 -31.39
N PRO A 416 -27.11 -21.00 -32.21
CA PRO A 416 -28.47 -21.32 -31.75
C PRO A 416 -28.50 -22.50 -30.75
N THR A 417 -27.53 -23.40 -30.85
CA THR A 417 -27.42 -24.62 -30.03
C THR A 417 -25.95 -24.89 -29.73
N MET A 418 -25.66 -25.25 -28.49
CA MET A 418 -24.32 -25.62 -28.06
C MET A 418 -24.40 -26.81 -27.10
N ARG A 419 -23.45 -27.74 -27.19
CA ARG A 419 -23.40 -28.90 -26.29
C ARG A 419 -22.91 -28.44 -24.91
N TRP A 420 -23.48 -29.02 -23.85
CA TRP A 420 -23.13 -28.72 -22.45
C TRP A 420 -21.63 -28.66 -22.15
N PRO A 421 -20.78 -29.61 -22.62
CA PRO A 421 -19.34 -29.54 -22.33
C PRO A 421 -18.67 -28.27 -22.87
N LEU A 422 -19.13 -27.76 -24.02
CA LEU A 422 -18.58 -26.55 -24.62
C LEU A 422 -19.08 -25.30 -23.90
N ILE A 423 -20.36 -25.27 -23.48
CA ILE A 423 -20.89 -24.17 -22.65
C ILE A 423 -20.13 -24.08 -21.32
N ILE A 424 -19.92 -25.22 -20.65
CA ILE A 424 -19.18 -25.29 -19.38
C ILE A 424 -17.74 -24.82 -19.60
N HIS A 425 -17.08 -25.26 -20.67
CA HIS A 425 -15.74 -24.80 -21.02
C HIS A 425 -15.69 -23.27 -21.14
N HIS A 426 -16.59 -22.65 -21.91
CA HIS A 426 -16.61 -21.20 -22.09
C HIS A 426 -16.83 -20.46 -20.77
N ILE A 427 -17.79 -20.91 -19.95
CA ILE A 427 -18.07 -20.29 -18.64
C ILE A 427 -16.88 -20.43 -17.70
N CYS A 428 -16.28 -21.62 -17.59
CA CYS A 428 -15.12 -21.85 -16.73
C CYS A 428 -13.91 -21.02 -17.17
N THR A 429 -13.64 -20.91 -18.46
CA THR A 429 -12.55 -20.09 -19.00
C THR A 429 -12.79 -18.61 -18.69
N LEU A 430 -14.01 -18.09 -18.89
CA LEU A 430 -14.35 -16.71 -18.56
C LEU A 430 -14.18 -16.41 -17.07
N LEU A 431 -14.63 -17.32 -16.19
CA LEU A 431 -14.46 -17.17 -14.74
C LEU A 431 -12.99 -17.20 -14.32
N ALA A 432 -12.17 -18.09 -14.92
CA ALA A 432 -10.74 -18.16 -14.64
C ALA A 432 -10.01 -16.87 -15.08
N ILE A 433 -10.36 -16.32 -16.24
CA ILE A 433 -9.86 -15.03 -16.73
C ILE A 433 -10.19 -13.91 -15.73
N ILE A 434 -11.45 -13.80 -15.33
CA ILE A 434 -11.91 -12.77 -14.37
C ILE A 434 -11.15 -12.90 -13.06
N PHE A 435 -11.01 -14.11 -12.53
CA PHE A 435 -10.30 -14.36 -11.28
C PHE A 435 -8.82 -13.97 -11.36
N LEU A 436 -8.12 -14.40 -12.41
CA LEU A 436 -6.71 -14.03 -12.65
C LEU A 436 -6.51 -12.52 -12.76
N GLN A 437 -7.42 -11.83 -13.46
CA GLN A 437 -7.37 -10.37 -13.60
C GLN A 437 -7.56 -9.66 -12.26
N ILE A 438 -8.55 -10.08 -11.45
CA ILE A 438 -8.80 -9.52 -10.13
C ILE A 438 -7.60 -9.74 -9.21
N VAL A 439 -7.06 -10.96 -9.18
CA VAL A 439 -5.88 -11.28 -8.36
C VAL A 439 -4.67 -10.45 -8.80
N LEU A 440 -4.46 -10.27 -10.12
CA LEU A 440 -3.39 -9.42 -10.64
C LEU A 440 -3.58 -7.95 -10.23
N GLN A 441 -4.80 -7.42 -10.29
CA GLN A 441 -5.08 -6.04 -9.90
C GLN A 441 -4.89 -5.79 -8.41
N VAL A 442 -5.27 -6.77 -7.57
CA VAL A 442 -5.18 -6.65 -6.11
C VAL A 442 -3.73 -6.80 -5.64
N THR A 443 -3.01 -7.80 -6.17
CA THR A 443 -1.66 -8.14 -5.68
C THR A 443 -0.54 -7.42 -6.44
N SER A 444 -0.82 -6.96 -7.67
CA SER A 444 0.18 -6.49 -8.63
C SER A 444 1.34 -7.47 -8.83
N HIS A 445 1.14 -8.76 -8.53
CA HIS A 445 2.22 -9.73 -8.51
C HIS A 445 2.58 -10.19 -9.94
N PRO A 446 3.83 -10.00 -10.40
CA PRO A 446 4.21 -10.27 -11.79
C PRO A 446 4.03 -11.73 -12.22
N ALA A 447 4.25 -12.69 -11.32
CA ALA A 447 4.01 -14.11 -11.60
C ALA A 447 2.54 -14.44 -11.97
N ILE A 448 1.56 -13.67 -11.48
CA ILE A 448 0.15 -13.86 -11.86
C ILE A 448 -0.06 -13.47 -13.33
N ALA A 449 0.60 -12.40 -13.79
CA ALA A 449 0.56 -12.00 -15.19
C ALA A 449 1.22 -13.06 -16.10
N VAL A 450 2.31 -13.69 -15.65
CA VAL A 450 2.95 -14.83 -16.35
C VAL A 450 2.04 -16.05 -16.39
N ALA A 451 1.44 -16.41 -15.26
CA ALA A 451 0.50 -17.52 -15.19
C ALA A 451 -0.69 -17.31 -16.13
N GLY A 452 -1.24 -16.09 -16.18
CA GLY A 452 -2.29 -15.71 -17.12
C GLY A 452 -1.86 -15.83 -18.58
N LEU A 453 -0.66 -15.33 -18.92
CA LEU A 453 -0.10 -15.44 -20.27
C LEU A 453 0.06 -16.91 -20.72
N ILE A 454 0.64 -17.76 -19.87
CA ILE A 454 0.84 -19.20 -20.14
C ILE A 454 -0.52 -19.88 -20.34
N TRP A 455 -1.45 -19.64 -19.42
CA TRP A 455 -2.75 -20.29 -19.46
C TRP A 455 -3.56 -19.89 -20.71
N LEU A 456 -3.46 -18.63 -21.13
CA LEU A 456 -4.19 -18.12 -22.30
C LEU A 456 -3.71 -18.78 -23.61
N PHE A 457 -2.47 -19.30 -23.69
CA PHE A 457 -2.00 -20.07 -24.86
C PHE A 457 -2.85 -21.32 -25.12
N GLN A 458 -3.50 -21.89 -24.10
CA GLN A 458 -4.41 -23.02 -24.30
C GLN A 458 -5.60 -22.60 -25.20
N ALA A 459 -6.17 -21.42 -24.97
CA ALA A 459 -7.32 -20.93 -25.74
C ALA A 459 -6.93 -20.42 -27.13
N THR A 460 -5.71 -19.91 -27.29
CA THR A 460 -5.25 -19.28 -28.54
C THR A 460 -4.44 -20.21 -29.43
N THR A 461 -4.35 -21.50 -29.13
CA THR A 461 -3.69 -22.48 -30.01
C THR A 461 -4.69 -23.41 -30.72
N GLU A 462 -6.01 -23.22 -30.56
CA GLU A 462 -7.02 -24.12 -31.15
C GLU A 462 -7.31 -23.88 -32.65
N GLN A 463 -6.52 -23.08 -33.37
CA GLN A 463 -6.81 -22.71 -34.77
C GLN A 463 -6.99 -23.92 -35.69
N SER A 464 -6.15 -24.93 -35.52
CA SER A 464 -6.17 -26.15 -36.35
C SER A 464 -7.48 -26.93 -36.20
N VAL A 465 -8.07 -26.93 -34.99
CA VAL A 465 -9.39 -27.53 -34.72
C VAL A 465 -10.46 -26.80 -35.51
N PHE A 466 -10.49 -25.46 -35.44
CA PHE A 466 -11.49 -24.65 -36.15
C PHE A 466 -11.35 -24.78 -37.67
N ILE A 467 -10.13 -24.78 -38.20
CA ILE A 467 -9.86 -24.99 -39.63
C ILE A 467 -10.33 -26.38 -40.08
N GLY A 468 -10.00 -27.43 -39.31
CA GLY A 468 -10.43 -28.79 -39.60
C GLY A 468 -11.95 -28.95 -39.60
N LEU A 469 -12.64 -28.37 -38.60
CA LEU A 469 -14.10 -28.39 -38.52
C LEU A 469 -14.76 -27.58 -39.64
N PHE A 470 -14.19 -26.43 -40.01
CA PHE A 470 -14.65 -25.63 -41.14
C PHE A 470 -14.58 -26.42 -42.46
N MET A 471 -13.43 -27.01 -42.77
CA MET A 471 -13.26 -27.83 -43.97
C MET A 471 -14.20 -29.05 -43.98
N TYR A 472 -14.38 -29.69 -42.82
CA TYR A 472 -15.33 -30.79 -42.66
C TYR A 472 -16.77 -30.36 -43.00
N ARG A 473 -17.23 -29.22 -42.48
CA ARG A 473 -18.59 -28.70 -42.74
C ARG A 473 -18.81 -28.32 -44.20
N LEU A 474 -17.80 -27.76 -44.86
CA LEU A 474 -17.85 -27.43 -46.28
C LEU A 474 -17.62 -28.63 -47.21
N ARG A 475 -17.55 -29.85 -46.67
CA ARG A 475 -17.40 -31.11 -47.43
C ARG A 475 -16.13 -31.14 -48.30
N TYR A 476 -15.03 -30.58 -47.80
CA TYR A 476 -13.72 -30.71 -48.45
C TYR A 476 -13.28 -32.18 -48.54
N PRO A 477 -12.37 -32.53 -49.48
CA PRO A 477 -11.90 -33.90 -49.65
C PRO A 477 -11.36 -34.50 -48.35
N LYS A 478 -11.73 -35.76 -48.08
CA LYS A 478 -11.31 -36.50 -46.87
C LYS A 478 -9.78 -36.57 -46.72
N SER A 479 -9.05 -36.58 -47.83
CA SER A 479 -7.58 -36.55 -47.88
C SER A 479 -6.98 -35.33 -47.20
N ILE A 480 -7.70 -34.20 -47.14
CA ILE A 480 -7.26 -32.96 -46.50
C ILE A 480 -7.83 -32.86 -45.08
N VAL A 481 -9.12 -33.16 -44.91
CA VAL A 481 -9.81 -32.99 -43.62
C VAL A 481 -9.24 -33.94 -42.54
N LYS A 482 -8.98 -35.20 -42.89
CA LYS A 482 -8.49 -36.20 -41.93
C LYS A 482 -7.15 -35.82 -41.29
N PRO A 483 -6.07 -35.50 -42.05
CA PRO A 483 -4.80 -35.15 -41.45
C PRO A 483 -4.89 -33.85 -40.63
N THR A 484 -5.66 -32.85 -41.06
CA THR A 484 -5.83 -31.62 -40.27
C THR A 484 -6.48 -31.89 -38.92
N LEU A 485 -7.54 -32.69 -38.87
CA LEU A 485 -8.19 -33.05 -37.60
C LEU A 485 -7.30 -33.96 -36.72
N GLN A 486 -6.46 -34.82 -37.32
CA GLN A 486 -5.50 -35.62 -36.57
C GLN A 486 -4.40 -34.75 -35.94
N PHE A 487 -3.87 -33.78 -36.69
CA PHE A 487 -2.93 -32.79 -36.17
C PHE A 487 -3.57 -31.98 -35.04
N ALA A 488 -4.79 -31.49 -35.25
CA ALA A 488 -5.53 -30.74 -34.24
C ALA A 488 -5.75 -31.56 -32.95
N ALA A 489 -6.07 -32.84 -33.07
CA ALA A 489 -6.24 -33.73 -31.92
C ALA A 489 -4.94 -33.92 -31.13
N VAL A 490 -3.76 -33.94 -31.79
CA VAL A 490 -2.46 -34.01 -31.12
C VAL A 490 -2.10 -32.68 -30.47
N GLN A 491 -2.41 -31.56 -31.13
CA GLN A 491 -2.14 -30.24 -30.60
C GLN A 491 -2.97 -29.91 -29.36
N SER A 492 -4.20 -30.42 -29.28
CA SER A 492 -5.11 -30.21 -28.14
C SER A 492 -4.87 -31.18 -26.96
N LEU A 493 -3.88 -32.09 -27.05
CA LEU A 493 -3.41 -32.91 -25.93
C LEU A 493 -2.44 -32.13 -25.06
#